data_AF-A0A3M8P8T0-F1
#
_entry.id   AF-A0A3M8P8T0-F1
#
_cell.length_a   1.000
_cell.length_b   1.000
_cell.length_c   1.000
_cell.angle_alpha   90.00
_cell.angle_beta   90.00
_cell.angle_gamma   90.00
#
_symmetry.space_group_name_H-M   'P 1'
#
loop_
_entity.id
_entity.type
_entity.pdbx_description
1 polymer ?
#
loop_
_entity_poly.entity_id
_entity_poly.type
_entity_poly.pdbx_seq_one_letter_code
_entity_poly.pdbx_strand_id
1 'polypeptide(L)'
;MADWMENMLIVRGGRGALEKWNRVLLKGDEKVGKLSFEKLMPLPEDESDWYRWCMENWGAKWDTAPYGEAEKIERGYLYAFLTPWVAPIPLIEKLTEIHKGLDFEPYISIHIQKEVMSSIVEDACLSSTWNWTVQTNLNF
;
A
#
# COMPACT_ATOMS: atom_id res chain seq x y z
N MET A 1 -14.40 -6.46 -16.04
CA MET A 1 -12.94 -6.67 -15.97
C MET A 1 -12.49 -6.03 -14.66
N ALA A 2 -11.61 -6.65 -13.87
CA ALA A 2 -11.06 -5.95 -12.71
C ALA A 2 -10.06 -4.91 -13.23
N ASP A 3 -10.30 -3.64 -12.96
CA ASP A 3 -9.31 -2.60 -13.23
C ASP A 3 -8.24 -2.71 -12.15
N TRP A 4 -7.06 -3.17 -12.54
CA TRP A 4 -5.91 -3.32 -11.67
C TRP A 4 -5.16 -2.00 -11.59
N MET A 5 -4.85 -1.57 -10.37
CA MET A 5 -4.09 -0.37 -10.09
C MET A 5 -2.64 -0.74 -9.76
N GLU A 6 -1.69 -0.09 -10.42
CA GLU A 6 -0.26 -0.19 -10.12
C GLU A 6 0.10 0.62 -8.88
N ASN A 7 0.76 -0.05 -7.94
CA ASN A 7 1.26 0.54 -6.72
C ASN A 7 2.73 0.19 -6.54
N MET A 8 3.47 1.13 -5.95
CA MET A 8 4.77 0.85 -5.39
C MET A 8 4.77 1.23 -3.91
N LEU A 9 5.45 0.43 -3.10
CA LEU A 9 5.64 0.70 -1.68
C LEU A 9 7.12 0.60 -1.37
N ILE A 10 7.69 1.68 -0.86
CA ILE A 10 9.03 1.66 -0.31
C ILE A 10 8.92 1.48 1.21
N VAL A 11 9.64 0.50 1.75
CA VAL A 11 9.73 0.22 3.18
C VAL A 11 11.16 0.46 3.62
N ARG A 12 11.37 1.45 4.51
CA ARG A 12 12.69 1.80 5.06
C ARG A 12 12.74 1.56 6.55
N GLY A 13 13.95 1.39 7.09
CA GLY A 13 14.13 1.31 8.54
C GLY A 13 15.46 0.70 8.97
N GLY A 14 15.57 0.44 10.28
CA GLY A 14 16.75 -0.20 10.85
C GLY A 14 16.88 -1.67 10.44
N ARG A 15 18.12 -2.19 10.36
CA ARG A 15 18.41 -3.58 9.95
C ARG A 15 17.55 -4.61 10.68
N GLY A 16 17.41 -4.50 12.00
CA GLY A 16 16.61 -5.45 12.78
C GLY A 16 15.10 -5.38 12.52
N ALA A 17 14.56 -4.20 12.20
CA ALA A 17 13.16 -4.04 11.84
C ALA A 17 12.89 -4.61 10.44
N LEU A 18 13.77 -4.32 9.48
CA LEU A 18 13.69 -4.85 8.12
C LEU A 18 13.85 -6.37 8.07
N GLU A 19 14.69 -6.96 8.93
CA GLU A 19 14.83 -8.41 9.01
C GLU A 19 13.55 -9.09 9.55
N LYS A 20 12.89 -8.47 10.54
CA LYS A 20 11.58 -8.94 11.02
C LYS A 20 10.52 -8.81 9.93
N TRP A 21 10.48 -7.67 9.24
CA TRP A 21 9.58 -7.43 8.11
C TRP A 21 9.71 -8.51 7.02
N ASN A 22 10.94 -8.79 6.57
CA ASN A 22 11.16 -9.83 5.57
C ASN A 22 10.77 -11.22 6.03
N ARG A 23 10.99 -11.55 7.31
CA ARG A 23 10.56 -12.84 7.87
C ARG A 23 9.06 -13.08 7.75
N VAL A 24 8.24 -12.02 7.77
CA VAL A 24 6.78 -12.13 7.58
C VAL A 24 6.44 -12.45 6.13
N LEU A 25 7.16 -11.83 5.17
CA LEU A 25 6.84 -11.95 3.75
C LEU A 25 7.44 -13.18 3.07
N LEU A 26 8.60 -13.65 3.53
CA LEU A 26 9.33 -14.77 2.95
C LEU A 26 8.71 -16.13 3.32
N LYS A 27 8.63 -17.05 2.33
CA LYS A 27 8.48 -18.49 2.58
C LYS A 27 9.70 -19.21 1.99
N GLY A 28 10.48 -19.90 2.82
CA GLY A 28 11.62 -20.71 2.36
C GLY A 28 12.87 -19.90 1.97
N ASP A 29 13.60 -20.36 0.96
CA ASP A 29 14.90 -19.80 0.51
C ASP A 29 14.80 -18.56 -0.40
N GLU A 30 13.61 -17.95 -0.55
CA GLU A 30 13.47 -16.71 -1.30
C GLU A 30 14.31 -15.59 -0.65
N LYS A 31 15.10 -14.87 -1.47
CA LYS A 31 15.95 -13.77 -0.98
C LYS A 31 15.17 -12.47 -0.79
N VAL A 32 14.07 -12.30 -1.52
CA VAL A 32 13.16 -11.15 -1.39
C VAL A 32 11.72 -11.61 -1.58
N GLY A 33 10.84 -11.24 -0.65
CA GLY A 33 9.45 -11.71 -0.65
C GLY A 33 8.55 -10.87 -1.53
N LYS A 34 7.47 -11.47 -2.03
CA LYS A 34 6.35 -10.74 -2.63
C LYS A 34 5.49 -10.14 -1.53
N LEU A 35 4.98 -8.91 -1.75
CA LEU A 35 4.01 -8.32 -0.85
C LEU A 35 2.74 -9.18 -0.86
N SER A 36 2.14 -9.41 0.29
CA SER A 36 0.87 -10.14 0.42
C SER A 36 0.16 -9.62 1.64
N PHE A 37 -1.06 -9.14 1.45
CA PHE A 37 -1.91 -8.57 2.49
C PHE A 37 -2.27 -9.63 3.51
N GLU A 38 -2.58 -10.84 3.05
CA GLU A 38 -2.90 -11.98 3.92
C GLU A 38 -1.73 -12.33 4.87
N LYS A 39 -0.49 -12.25 4.40
CA LYS A 39 0.68 -12.50 5.27
C LYS A 39 0.90 -11.39 6.29
N LEU A 40 0.65 -10.15 5.90
CA LEU A 40 0.87 -8.96 6.73
C LEU A 40 -0.24 -8.77 7.76
N MET A 41 -1.48 -9.06 7.37
CA MET A 41 -2.68 -8.91 8.15
C MET A 41 -3.68 -9.98 7.69
N PRO A 42 -3.61 -11.20 8.25
CA PRO A 42 -4.46 -12.31 7.84
C PRO A 42 -5.92 -12.07 8.22
N LEU A 43 -6.83 -12.56 7.38
CA LEU A 43 -8.25 -12.59 7.70
C LEU A 43 -8.51 -13.53 8.91
N PRO A 44 -9.27 -13.10 9.93
CA PRO A 44 -9.67 -13.97 11.02
C PRO A 44 -10.56 -15.13 10.53
N GLU A 45 -10.37 -16.33 11.08
CA GLU A 45 -11.14 -17.53 10.67
C GLU A 45 -12.65 -17.42 10.97
N ASP A 46 -13.02 -16.59 11.95
CA ASP A 46 -14.39 -16.33 12.40
C ASP A 46 -15.05 -15.13 11.72
N GLU A 47 -14.38 -14.49 10.75
CA GLU A 47 -14.93 -13.33 10.04
C GLU A 47 -15.94 -13.74 8.98
N SER A 48 -17.22 -13.57 9.31
CA SER A 48 -18.35 -13.91 8.43
C SER A 48 -18.50 -12.95 7.24
N ASP A 49 -18.11 -11.68 7.38
CA ASP A 49 -18.15 -10.67 6.33
C ASP A 49 -16.72 -10.34 5.85
N TRP A 50 -16.07 -11.35 5.29
CA TRP A 50 -14.72 -11.24 4.75
C TRP A 50 -14.58 -10.08 3.76
N TYR A 51 -15.63 -9.76 2.99
CA TYR A 51 -15.58 -8.69 2.00
C TYR A 51 -15.46 -7.33 2.68
N ARG A 52 -16.34 -7.05 3.65
CA ARG A 52 -16.28 -5.83 4.42
C ARG A 52 -14.96 -5.71 5.17
N TRP A 53 -14.52 -6.81 5.80
CA TRP A 53 -13.26 -6.83 6.52
C TRP A 53 -12.06 -6.49 5.60
N CYS A 54 -11.98 -7.11 4.42
CA CYS A 54 -10.90 -6.82 3.45
C CYS A 54 -10.94 -5.35 3.00
N MET A 55 -12.13 -4.79 2.77
CA MET A 55 -12.25 -3.38 2.41
C MET A 55 -11.83 -2.44 3.55
N GLU A 56 -12.18 -2.72 4.80
CA GLU A 56 -11.84 -1.89 5.96
C GLU A 56 -10.38 -2.05 6.44
N ASN A 57 -9.76 -3.21 6.21
CA ASN A 57 -8.42 -3.54 6.70
C ASN A 57 -7.36 -3.41 5.62
N TRP A 58 -7.64 -3.89 4.41
CA TRP A 58 -6.71 -3.83 3.30
C TRP A 58 -6.97 -2.64 2.37
N GLY A 59 -8.22 -2.18 2.28
CA GLY A 59 -8.67 -1.24 1.24
C GLY A 59 -8.89 -1.91 -0.11
N ALA A 60 -8.73 -3.24 -0.21
CA ALA A 60 -8.84 -3.99 -1.45
C ALA A 60 -9.61 -5.29 -1.22
N LYS A 61 -10.38 -5.71 -2.23
CA LYS A 61 -11.19 -6.93 -2.15
C LYS A 61 -10.36 -8.21 -2.05
N TRP A 62 -9.23 -8.23 -2.74
CA TRP A 62 -8.37 -9.41 -2.87
C TRP A 62 -6.96 -9.07 -2.44
N ASP A 63 -6.17 -10.10 -2.17
CA ASP A 63 -4.72 -9.95 -2.01
C ASP A 63 -4.09 -9.35 -3.29
N THR A 64 -2.87 -8.85 -3.14
CA THR A 64 -2.11 -8.28 -4.24
C THR A 64 -1.85 -9.30 -5.34
N ALA A 65 -1.93 -8.84 -6.59
CA ALA A 65 -1.28 -9.54 -7.68
C ALA A 65 0.17 -9.05 -7.75
N PRO A 66 1.18 -9.94 -7.65
CA PRO A 66 2.57 -9.53 -7.72
C PRO A 66 2.87 -8.92 -9.08
N TYR A 67 3.57 -7.78 -9.06
CA TYR A 67 3.99 -7.06 -10.25
C TYR A 67 5.50 -6.83 -10.15
N GLY A 68 6.26 -7.76 -10.72
CA GLY A 68 7.70 -7.81 -10.53
C GLY A 68 8.12 -8.42 -9.20
N GLU A 69 9.43 -8.43 -8.99
CA GLU A 69 10.06 -8.86 -7.74
C GLU A 69 10.34 -7.65 -6.86
N ALA A 70 10.34 -7.85 -5.54
CA ALA A 70 10.75 -6.81 -4.63
C ALA A 70 12.26 -6.56 -4.78
N GLU A 71 12.64 -5.29 -4.80
CA GLU A 71 14.03 -4.87 -4.97
C GLU A 71 14.61 -4.42 -3.62
N LYS A 72 15.83 -4.86 -3.30
CA LYS A 72 16.54 -4.38 -2.12
C LYS A 72 17.23 -3.05 -2.45
N ILE A 73 16.93 -2.03 -1.66
CA ILE A 73 17.57 -0.71 -1.76
C ILE A 73 18.47 -0.45 -0.55
N GLU A 74 19.28 0.61 -0.59
CA GLU A 74 20.33 0.89 0.42
C GLU A 74 19.81 0.84 1.87
N ARG A 75 18.59 1.33 2.11
CA ARG A 75 17.97 1.41 3.45
C ARG A 75 16.61 0.73 3.54
N GLY A 76 16.34 -0.29 2.72
CA GLY A 76 15.01 -0.86 2.67
C GLY A 76 14.71 -1.79 1.51
N TYR A 77 13.43 -1.87 1.17
CA TYR A 77 12.89 -2.63 0.06
C TYR A 77 11.89 -1.80 -0.74
N LEU A 78 11.86 -2.02 -2.04
CA LEU A 78 10.83 -1.50 -2.95
C LEU A 78 9.98 -2.68 -3.41
N TYR A 79 8.67 -2.57 -3.22
CA TYR A 79 7.69 -3.54 -3.66
C TYR A 79 6.84 -2.91 -4.76
N ALA A 80 6.78 -3.52 -5.93
CA ALA A 80 5.80 -3.18 -6.95
C ALA A 80 4.72 -4.27 -6.98
N PHE A 81 3.45 -3.86 -7.01
CA PHE A 81 2.31 -4.77 -6.91
C PHE A 81 1.04 -4.14 -7.47
N LEU A 82 0.08 -4.99 -7.81
CA LEU A 82 -1.23 -4.59 -8.30
C LEU A 82 -2.31 -4.82 -7.23
N THR A 83 -3.23 -3.87 -7.10
CA THR A 83 -4.45 -4.03 -6.30
C THR A 83 -5.69 -3.88 -7.18
N PRO A 84 -6.81 -4.54 -6.83
CA PRO A 84 -8.08 -4.29 -7.50
C PRO A 84 -8.62 -2.91 -7.10
N TRP A 85 -8.98 -2.11 -8.10
CA TRP A 85 -9.74 -0.84 -8.01
C TRP A 85 -9.04 0.35 -7.36
N VAL A 86 -8.44 0.18 -6.19
CA VAL A 86 -7.90 1.29 -5.39
C VAL A 86 -6.61 0.88 -4.69
N ALA A 87 -5.81 1.87 -4.29
CA ALA A 87 -4.61 1.67 -3.50
C ALA A 87 -4.94 1.18 -2.08
N PRO A 88 -4.09 0.36 -1.45
CA PRO A 88 -4.36 -0.25 -0.14
C PRO A 88 -4.00 0.70 1.01
N ILE A 89 -4.52 1.94 0.98
CA ILE A 89 -4.23 2.98 1.98
C ILE A 89 -4.51 2.47 3.41
N PRO A 90 -5.67 1.83 3.72
CA PRO A 90 -5.97 1.35 5.07
C PRO A 90 -4.92 0.39 5.62
N LEU A 91 -4.39 -0.50 4.77
CA LEU A 91 -3.34 -1.43 5.21
C LEU A 91 -2.07 -0.67 5.58
N ILE A 92 -1.65 0.27 4.74
CA ILE A 92 -0.39 1.02 4.92
C ILE A 92 -0.44 1.85 6.20
N GLU A 93 -1.58 2.46 6.50
CA GLU A 93 -1.80 3.18 7.77
C GLU A 93 -1.63 2.24 8.96
N LYS A 94 -2.30 1.08 8.96
CA LYS A 94 -2.18 0.09 10.03
C LYS A 94 -0.76 -0.46 10.18
N LEU A 95 -0.04 -0.69 9.07
CA LEU A 95 1.35 -1.16 9.11
C LEU A 95 2.28 -0.12 9.74
N THR A 96 2.05 1.17 9.44
CA THR A 96 2.78 2.29 10.07
C THR A 96 2.49 2.36 11.58
N GLU A 97 1.29 1.98 12.00
CA GLU A 97 0.93 1.89 13.41
C GLU A 97 1.62 0.71 14.12
N ILE A 98 1.60 -0.48 13.50
CA ILE A 98 2.09 -1.74 14.09
C ILE A 98 3.62 -1.80 14.10
N HIS A 99 4.27 -1.40 13.00
CA HIS A 99 5.71 -1.52 12.82
C HIS A 99 6.45 -0.24 13.19
N LYS A 100 6.43 0.12 14.48
CA LYS A 100 7.20 1.26 15.00
C LYS A 100 8.69 1.07 14.71
N GLY A 101 9.25 1.91 13.84
CA GLY A 101 10.65 1.85 13.37
C GLY A 101 10.83 1.40 11.92
N LEU A 102 9.73 1.19 11.19
CA LEU A 102 9.69 1.18 9.73
C LEU A 102 8.97 2.43 9.22
N ASP A 103 9.49 2.98 8.12
CA ASP A 103 8.88 4.06 7.37
C ASP A 103 8.28 3.47 6.08
N PHE A 104 7.00 3.74 5.84
CA PHE A 104 6.27 3.27 4.68
C PHE A 104 5.98 4.45 3.75
N GLU A 105 6.46 4.37 2.52
CA GLU A 105 6.29 5.40 1.50
C GLU A 105 5.52 4.83 0.30
N PRO A 106 4.20 5.05 0.23
CA PRO A 106 3.39 4.65 -0.91
C PRO A 106 3.59 5.57 -2.12
N TYR A 107 3.73 4.97 -3.29
CA TYR A 107 3.62 5.63 -4.59
C TYR A 107 2.47 4.98 -5.34
N ILE A 108 1.42 5.77 -5.52
CA ILE A 108 0.17 5.32 -6.10
C ILE A 108 0.06 5.95 -7.49
N SER A 109 -0.10 5.12 -8.51
CA SER A 109 -0.31 5.61 -9.87
C SER A 109 -1.75 6.11 -9.98
N ILE A 110 -1.99 7.39 -9.67
CA ILE A 110 -3.30 8.00 -9.85
C ILE A 110 -3.53 8.22 -11.35
N HIS A 111 -4.02 7.19 -12.04
CA HIS A 111 -4.71 7.39 -13.30
C HIS A 111 -6.05 8.05 -12.98
N ILE A 112 -6.01 9.37 -12.75
CA ILE A 112 -7.22 10.17 -12.62
C ILE A 112 -7.96 10.01 -13.94
N GLN A 113 -9.03 9.22 -13.96
CA GLN A 113 -10.11 9.51 -14.89
C GLN A 113 -10.60 10.90 -14.49
N LYS A 114 -10.32 11.89 -15.35
CA LYS A 114 -10.39 13.35 -15.12
C LYS A 114 -11.66 13.86 -14.43
N GLU A 115 -12.71 13.06 -14.33
CA GLU A 115 -14.02 13.44 -13.83
C GLU A 115 -14.15 13.34 -12.29
N VAL A 116 -13.35 12.51 -11.60
CA VAL A 116 -13.52 12.29 -10.14
C VAL A 116 -12.78 13.34 -9.28
N MET A 117 -11.78 14.03 -9.84
CA MET A 117 -11.06 15.08 -9.11
C MET A 117 -11.83 16.39 -8.97
N SER A 118 -12.85 16.63 -9.80
CA SER A 118 -13.66 17.86 -9.69
C SER A 118 -14.48 17.88 -8.40
N SER A 119 -15.03 16.73 -7.99
CA SER A 119 -15.87 16.65 -6.78
C SER A 119 -15.04 16.57 -5.50
N ILE A 120 -13.93 15.82 -5.52
CA ILE A 120 -13.09 15.63 -4.34
C ILE A 120 -12.31 16.91 -3.99
N VAL A 121 -11.91 17.71 -4.97
CA VAL A 121 -11.22 18.98 -4.73
C VAL A 121 -12.17 20.03 -4.15
N GLU A 122 -13.45 20.02 -4.51
CA GLU A 122 -14.46 20.92 -3.91
C GLU A 122 -14.73 20.57 -2.44
N ASP A 123 -14.84 19.28 -2.10
CA ASP A 123 -15.05 18.84 -0.71
C ASP A 123 -13.81 19.07 0.18
N ALA A 124 -12.59 18.87 -0.35
CA ALA A 124 -11.35 19.11 0.39
C ALA A 124 -11.03 20.61 0.61
N CYS A 125 -11.53 21.50 -0.26
CA CYS A 125 -11.36 22.95 -0.10
C CYS A 125 -12.26 23.54 1.01
N LEU A 126 -13.34 22.84 1.39
CA LEU A 126 -14.29 23.29 2.41
C LEU A 126 -13.92 22.83 3.83
N SER A 127 -13.09 21.80 4.00
CA SER A 127 -12.59 21.37 5.32
C SER A 127 -11.21 21.94 5.57
N SER A 128 -11.17 23.15 6.13
CA SER A 128 -9.94 23.87 6.49
C SER A 128 -9.16 23.19 7.63
N THR A 129 -8.39 22.15 7.34
CA THR A 129 -7.19 21.68 8.07
C THR A 129 -6.55 20.61 7.18
N TRP A 130 -5.22 20.49 7.17
CA TRP A 130 -4.39 19.59 6.33
C TRP A 130 -3.79 20.26 5.08
N ASN A 131 -2.67 20.95 5.31
CA ASN A 131 -1.73 21.34 4.25
C ASN A 131 -0.89 20.12 3.85
N TRP A 132 -1.09 19.61 2.64
CA TRP A 132 -0.07 18.87 1.90
C TRP A 132 0.11 19.51 0.52
N THR A 133 1.28 20.12 0.31
CA THR A 133 1.68 20.71 -0.95
C THR A 133 1.95 19.59 -1.95
N VAL A 134 0.99 19.33 -2.84
CA VAL A 134 1.23 18.51 -4.04
C VAL A 134 2.04 19.37 -5.02
N GLN A 135 3.35 19.17 -5.06
CA GLN A 135 4.22 19.80 -6.04
C GLN A 135 4.15 19.01 -7.36
N THR A 136 3.17 19.33 -8.19
CA THR A 136 3.14 18.84 -9.59
C THR A 136 4.13 19.67 -10.41
N ASN A 137 5.33 19.15 -10.65
CA ASN A 137 6.18 19.66 -11.72
C ASN A 137 5.68 19.10 -13.06
N LEU A 138 4.80 19.85 -13.70
CA LEU A 138 4.51 19.73 -15.13
C LEU A 138 5.24 20.87 -15.84
N ASN A 139 6.40 20.57 -16.43
CA ASN A 139 6.99 21.44 -17.43
C ASN A 139 6.36 21.10 -18.78
N PHE A 140 5.72 22.10 -19.40
CA PHE A 140 5.33 22.10 -20.81
C PHE A 140 6.54 22.28 -21.72
#